data_AF-A0A9D0YS64-F1
#
_entry.id   AF-A0A9D0YS64-F1
#
_cell.length_a   1.000
_cell.length_b   1.000
_cell.length_c   1.000
_cell.angle_alpha   90.00
_cell.angle_beta   90.00
_cell.angle_gamma   90.00
#
_symmetry.space_group_name_H-M   'P 1'
#
loop_
_entity.id
_entity.type
_entity.pdbx_description
1 polymer ?
#
loop_
_entity_poly.entity_id
_entity_poly.type
_entity_poly.pdbx_seq_one_letter_code
_entity_poly.pdbx_strand_id
1 'polypeptide(L)'
;MKVIPRKLVALCPLLLLLLLTPKAHANMAAPANPDVGTAITFENNQELAVTSEVLDITVKGAKAEIVATYTMENTTDQQVVTSSMFLSPNVEAGNVTVLVDGQEVPVVVESYTLGDVTQIDTQDWQYVVLDGEAADVGQGQTVDTILFALEFEPHQQYDVVVSYIYRLGGYPDYDYNVKRGTLEYYLRPAALWKDFSNLTINLHLDEDMPVLQDSNLEFEKVAPRTYQYVSDTLPEENLRIEVDQSWWQELLGFFQNPYLAVYVMYFVPVIVVVVACVGGVIWMVRRMARRNKRL
;
A
#
# COMPACT_ATOMS: atom_id res chain seq x y z
N MET A 1 1.36 -5.52 76.97
CA MET A 1 0.69 -5.62 75.66
C MET A 1 0.30 -4.23 75.19
N LYS A 2 1.04 -3.64 74.23
CA LYS A 2 0.68 -2.37 73.58
C LYS A 2 0.31 -2.68 72.14
N VAL A 3 -0.90 -2.26 71.78
CA VAL A 3 -1.57 -2.52 70.50
C VAL A 3 -0.93 -1.65 69.42
N ILE A 4 -0.36 -2.30 68.40
CA ILE A 4 0.13 -1.66 67.18
C ILE A 4 -1.09 -1.37 66.27
N PRO A 5 -1.20 -0.17 65.66
CA PRO A 5 -2.43 0.27 65.00
C PRO A 5 -2.73 -0.49 63.70
N ARG A 6 -3.98 -0.98 63.59
CA ARG A 6 -4.62 -1.50 62.38
C ARG A 6 -4.83 -0.38 61.32
N LYS A 7 -3.79 0.09 60.65
CA LYS A 7 -3.93 0.94 59.44
C LYS A 7 -2.83 0.74 58.39
N LEU A 8 -2.36 -0.49 58.18
CA LEU A 8 -1.35 -0.74 57.13
C LEU A 8 -1.51 -2.03 56.31
N VAL A 9 -2.65 -2.72 56.36
CA VAL A 9 -2.80 -4.04 55.71
C VAL A 9 -3.66 -4.02 54.44
N ALA A 10 -4.28 -2.88 54.09
CA ALA A 10 -5.24 -2.83 52.97
C ALA A 10 -4.65 -2.38 51.62
N LEU A 11 -3.32 -2.40 51.42
CA LEU A 11 -2.70 -1.94 50.17
C LEU A 11 -2.12 -3.05 49.27
N CYS A 12 -2.17 -4.31 49.70
CA CYS A 12 -1.47 -5.41 49.02
C CYS A 12 -2.23 -6.16 47.90
N PRO A 13 -3.58 -6.21 47.81
CA PRO A 13 -4.21 -7.00 46.74
C PRO A 13 -4.25 -6.25 45.40
N LEU A 14 -4.17 -4.91 45.38
CA LEU A 14 -4.22 -4.12 44.14
C LEU A 14 -2.88 -4.11 43.39
N LEU A 15 -1.75 -4.22 44.12
CA LEU A 15 -0.42 -4.24 43.52
C LEU A 15 -0.10 -5.58 42.82
N LEU A 16 -0.72 -6.68 43.27
CA LEU A 16 -0.53 -8.01 42.67
C LEU A 16 -1.31 -8.17 41.34
N LEU A 17 -2.41 -7.46 41.17
CA LEU A 17 -3.21 -7.45 39.92
C LEU A 17 -2.52 -6.68 38.78
N LEU A 18 -1.59 -5.77 39.09
CA LEU A 18 -0.78 -5.04 38.11
C LEU A 18 0.42 -5.84 37.58
N LEU A 19 0.76 -6.98 38.18
CA LEU A 19 1.85 -7.87 37.76
C LEU A 19 1.39 -8.98 36.81
N LEU A 20 0.09 -9.09 36.54
CA LEU A 20 -0.44 -9.95 35.49
C LEU A 20 -0.44 -9.20 34.17
N THR A 21 0.74 -9.02 33.57
CA THR A 21 0.82 -8.66 32.15
C THR A 21 0.28 -9.85 31.37
N PRO A 22 -0.85 -9.75 30.64
CA PRO A 22 -1.15 -10.76 29.65
C PRO A 22 0.03 -10.77 28.67
N LYS A 23 0.68 -11.91 28.49
CA LYS A 23 1.51 -12.13 27.31
C LYS A 23 0.56 -12.11 26.12
N ALA A 24 0.33 -10.92 25.58
CA ALA A 24 -0.30 -10.79 24.28
C ALA A 24 0.66 -11.42 23.27
N HIS A 25 0.33 -12.62 22.82
CA HIS A 25 0.85 -13.11 21.55
C HIS A 25 0.18 -12.27 20.47
N ALA A 26 0.86 -11.22 20.02
CA ALA A 26 0.52 -10.59 18.75
C ALA A 26 0.94 -11.58 17.65
N ASN A 27 -0.01 -12.43 17.26
CA ASN A 27 0.12 -13.20 16.02
C ASN A 27 -0.39 -12.31 14.88
N MET A 28 0.27 -12.44 13.72
CA MET A 28 0.09 -11.71 12.46
C MET A 28 0.89 -10.41 12.36
N ALA A 29 2.21 -10.56 12.22
CA ALA A 29 2.95 -9.64 11.36
C ALA A 29 2.38 -9.82 9.94
N ALA A 30 1.87 -8.75 9.32
CA ALA A 30 1.53 -8.74 7.91
C ALA A 30 2.80 -8.97 7.07
N PRO A 31 2.70 -9.51 5.84
CA PRO A 31 3.81 -9.48 4.88
C PRO A 31 4.33 -8.05 4.77
N ALA A 32 5.64 -7.88 4.92
CA ALA A 32 6.27 -6.56 5.07
C ALA A 32 6.28 -5.74 3.76
N ASN A 33 6.20 -6.41 2.61
CA ASN A 33 6.28 -5.77 1.31
C ASN A 33 4.95 -5.97 0.55
N PRO A 34 4.46 -4.96 -0.18
CA PRO A 34 3.48 -5.20 -1.23
C PRO A 34 4.18 -6.06 -2.28
N ASP A 35 3.89 -7.36 -2.23
CA ASP A 35 4.68 -8.37 -2.91
C ASP A 35 4.63 -8.14 -4.43
N VAL A 36 5.78 -7.67 -4.98
CA VAL A 36 6.25 -7.69 -6.38
C VAL A 36 5.51 -6.73 -7.33
N GLY A 37 6.12 -5.65 -7.80
CA GLY A 37 5.48 -4.69 -8.70
C GLY A 37 5.01 -5.22 -10.08
N THR A 38 4.34 -4.36 -10.85
CA THR A 38 3.73 -4.66 -12.17
C THR A 38 4.44 -3.96 -13.33
N ALA A 39 4.56 -4.58 -14.52
CA ALA A 39 5.10 -3.96 -15.75
C ALA A 39 4.98 -4.84 -17.01
N ILE A 40 5.03 -4.25 -18.23
CA ILE A 40 5.16 -5.02 -19.49
C ILE A 40 6.64 -5.17 -19.93
N THR A 41 7.03 -6.35 -20.41
CA THR A 41 8.29 -6.67 -21.12
C THR A 41 8.05 -7.36 -22.47
N PHE A 42 9.02 -7.30 -23.41
CA PHE A 42 8.89 -7.83 -24.78
C PHE A 42 10.16 -8.51 -25.27
N GLU A 43 10.01 -9.39 -26.25
CA GLU A 43 11.12 -10.06 -26.92
C GLU A 43 11.97 -9.10 -27.76
N ASN A 44 11.34 -8.12 -28.43
CA ASN A 44 12.00 -7.23 -29.41
C ASN A 44 12.04 -5.75 -28.97
N ASN A 45 12.54 -5.46 -27.76
CA ASN A 45 12.57 -4.11 -27.16
C ASN A 45 13.33 -3.02 -27.97
N GLN A 46 14.12 -3.43 -28.96
CA GLN A 46 14.91 -2.53 -29.82
C GLN A 46 14.19 -2.15 -31.13
N GLU A 47 13.13 -2.86 -31.49
CA GLU A 47 12.37 -2.63 -32.73
C GLU A 47 11.13 -1.76 -32.49
N LEU A 48 10.55 -1.87 -31.29
CA LEU A 48 9.40 -1.10 -30.84
C LEU A 48 9.82 0.03 -29.90
N ALA A 49 9.15 1.17 -30.01
CA ALA A 49 9.27 2.29 -29.07
C ALA A 49 7.99 2.43 -28.24
N VAL A 50 8.13 2.78 -26.96
CA VAL A 50 7.01 3.21 -26.11
C VAL A 50 7.06 4.72 -25.98
N THR A 51 6.26 5.38 -26.79
CA THR A 51 6.26 6.85 -26.84
C THR A 51 5.61 7.47 -25.60
N SER A 52 4.64 6.78 -25.00
CA SER A 52 4.04 7.20 -23.73
C SER A 52 3.42 6.05 -22.95
N GLU A 53 3.40 6.21 -21.63
CA GLU A 53 2.62 5.40 -20.70
C GLU A 53 1.65 6.30 -19.92
N VAL A 54 0.37 5.92 -19.90
CA VAL A 54 -0.66 6.50 -19.04
C VAL A 54 -1.15 5.44 -18.08
N LEU A 55 -0.93 5.65 -16.80
CA LEU A 55 -1.30 4.75 -15.72
C LEU A 55 -2.47 5.36 -14.93
N ASP A 56 -3.67 4.82 -15.15
CA ASP A 56 -4.87 5.19 -14.39
C ASP A 56 -5.09 4.19 -13.24
N ILE A 57 -5.00 4.69 -12.01
CA ILE A 57 -5.16 3.93 -10.77
C ILE A 57 -6.41 4.42 -10.06
N THR A 58 -7.42 3.55 -9.91
CA THR A 58 -8.63 3.85 -9.16
C THR A 58 -8.74 2.94 -7.94
N VAL A 59 -8.45 3.49 -6.77
CA VAL A 59 -8.58 2.78 -5.48
C VAL A 59 -10.06 2.66 -5.11
N LYS A 60 -10.48 1.44 -4.74
CA LYS A 60 -11.80 1.08 -4.22
C LYS A 60 -11.64 0.18 -3.00
N GLY A 61 -11.68 0.76 -1.81
CA GLY A 61 -11.43 0.09 -0.54
C GLY A 61 -10.06 -0.59 -0.52
N ALA A 62 -10.06 -1.92 -0.45
CA ALA A 62 -8.84 -2.75 -0.41
C ALA A 62 -8.25 -3.13 -1.78
N LYS A 63 -8.85 -2.65 -2.87
CA LYS A 63 -8.44 -2.97 -4.23
C LYS A 63 -8.17 -1.69 -5.02
N ALA A 64 -7.42 -1.82 -6.10
CA ALA A 64 -7.27 -0.79 -7.11
C ALA A 64 -7.60 -1.38 -8.49
N GLU A 65 -8.42 -0.68 -9.27
CA GLU A 65 -8.52 -0.91 -10.71
C GLU A 65 -7.37 -0.17 -11.36
N ILE A 66 -6.52 -0.90 -12.09
CA ILE A 66 -5.37 -0.35 -12.78
C ILE A 66 -5.60 -0.50 -14.28
N VAL A 67 -5.44 0.60 -15.01
CA VAL A 67 -5.45 0.64 -16.47
C VAL A 67 -4.13 1.28 -16.92
N ALA A 68 -3.26 0.46 -17.49
CA ALA A 68 -1.99 0.91 -18.07
C ALA A 68 -2.15 0.98 -19.59
N THR A 69 -2.00 2.17 -20.16
CA THR A 69 -2.08 2.43 -21.59
C THR A 69 -0.70 2.78 -22.12
N TYR A 70 -0.21 1.98 -23.06
CA TYR A 70 1.07 2.16 -23.71
C TYR A 70 0.86 2.55 -25.16
N THR A 71 1.35 3.72 -25.55
CA THR A 71 1.35 4.13 -26.95
C THR A 71 2.63 3.65 -27.60
N MET A 72 2.48 2.66 -28.47
CA MET A 72 3.59 1.90 -29.04
C MET A 72 3.74 2.18 -30.53
N GLU A 73 4.98 2.23 -31.02
CA GLU A 73 5.31 2.44 -32.43
C GLU A 73 6.34 1.41 -32.91
N ASN A 74 6.09 0.82 -34.08
CA ASN A 74 7.11 0.08 -34.81
C ASN A 74 8.03 1.03 -35.55
N THR A 75 9.29 1.12 -35.11
CA THR A 75 10.26 2.07 -35.65
C THR A 75 11.02 1.54 -36.88
N THR A 76 10.61 0.41 -37.42
CA THR A 76 11.31 -0.30 -38.50
C THR A 76 10.53 -0.26 -39.82
N ASP A 77 11.24 -0.52 -40.93
CA ASP A 77 10.64 -0.66 -42.26
C ASP A 77 10.03 -2.05 -42.52
N GLN A 78 10.00 -2.91 -41.50
CA GLN A 78 9.52 -4.29 -41.60
C GLN A 78 8.38 -4.53 -40.62
N GLN A 79 7.55 -5.54 -40.91
CA GLN A 79 6.54 -5.98 -39.98
C GLN A 79 7.22 -6.59 -38.74
N VAL A 80 6.74 -6.22 -37.55
CA VAL A 80 7.22 -6.75 -36.27
C VAL A 80 6.10 -7.58 -35.65
N VAL A 81 6.39 -8.84 -35.35
CA VAL A 81 5.52 -9.74 -34.59
C VAL A 81 6.29 -10.17 -33.36
N THR A 82 5.74 -9.90 -32.18
CA THR A 82 6.45 -10.14 -30.92
C THR A 82 5.53 -10.66 -29.83
N SER A 83 6.09 -11.47 -28.94
CA SER A 83 5.43 -11.87 -27.70
C SER A 83 5.66 -10.81 -26.63
N SER A 84 4.62 -10.54 -25.84
CA SER A 84 4.61 -9.55 -24.78
C SER A 84 4.21 -10.21 -23.47
N MET A 85 4.79 -9.76 -22.37
CA MET A 85 4.50 -10.27 -21.04
C MET A 85 4.20 -9.10 -20.11
N PHE A 86 3.02 -9.10 -19.47
CA PHE A 86 2.73 -8.19 -18.38
C PHE A 86 2.84 -8.93 -17.05
N LEU A 87 3.71 -8.45 -16.17
CA LEU A 87 3.85 -8.90 -14.80
C LEU A 87 2.79 -8.24 -13.95
N SER A 88 2.04 -9.03 -13.19
CA SER A 88 1.20 -8.51 -12.13
C SER A 88 1.14 -9.47 -10.95
N PRO A 89 1.48 -9.03 -9.73
CA PRO A 89 1.23 -9.84 -8.55
C PRO A 89 -0.26 -9.82 -8.22
N ASN A 90 -0.66 -10.71 -7.31
CA ASN A 90 -1.89 -10.53 -6.54
C ASN A 90 -3.16 -10.24 -7.39
N VAL A 91 -3.17 -10.76 -8.62
CA VAL A 91 -4.32 -10.66 -9.52
C VAL A 91 -5.32 -11.72 -9.06
N GLU A 92 -6.56 -11.32 -8.79
CA GLU A 92 -7.61 -12.31 -8.65
C GLU A 92 -7.82 -12.95 -10.03
N ALA A 93 -7.39 -14.21 -10.19
CA ALA A 93 -7.45 -14.94 -11.46
C ALA A 93 -8.77 -14.72 -12.20
N GLY A 94 -8.70 -14.11 -13.39
CA GLY A 94 -9.85 -13.93 -14.29
C GLY A 94 -10.36 -12.49 -14.48
N ASN A 95 -9.60 -11.45 -14.11
CA ASN A 95 -10.00 -10.05 -14.23
C ASN A 95 -9.08 -9.19 -15.13
N VAL A 96 -8.24 -9.82 -15.94
CA VAL A 96 -7.31 -9.13 -16.84
C VAL A 96 -7.93 -8.99 -18.22
N THR A 97 -7.86 -7.79 -18.78
CA THR A 97 -8.24 -7.52 -20.16
C THR A 97 -7.09 -6.79 -20.85
N VAL A 98 -6.71 -7.25 -22.04
CA VAL A 98 -5.72 -6.59 -22.90
C VAL A 98 -6.41 -6.17 -24.18
N LEU A 99 -6.34 -4.87 -24.50
CA LEU A 99 -6.80 -4.30 -25.75
C LEU A 99 -5.59 -3.89 -26.59
N VAL A 100 -5.59 -4.28 -27.86
CA VAL A 100 -4.58 -3.90 -28.86
C VAL A 100 -5.32 -3.18 -29.98
N ASP A 101 -4.98 -1.90 -30.20
CA ASP A 101 -5.70 -1.03 -31.15
C ASP A 101 -7.22 -1.03 -30.92
N GLY A 102 -7.62 -1.04 -29.63
CA GLY A 102 -9.01 -1.09 -29.20
C GLY A 102 -9.73 -2.44 -29.34
N GLN A 103 -9.04 -3.50 -29.80
CA GLN A 103 -9.58 -4.85 -29.90
C GLN A 103 -9.05 -5.75 -28.78
N GLU A 104 -9.94 -6.48 -28.13
CA GLU A 104 -9.55 -7.45 -27.10
C GLU A 104 -8.80 -8.64 -27.74
N VAL A 105 -7.61 -8.94 -27.20
CA VAL A 105 -6.77 -10.04 -27.67
C VAL A 105 -6.78 -11.20 -26.68
N PRO A 106 -6.60 -12.45 -27.16
CA PRO A 106 -6.46 -13.58 -26.25
C PRO A 106 -5.21 -13.43 -25.39
N VAL A 107 -5.36 -13.70 -24.09
CA VAL A 107 -4.26 -13.70 -23.13
C VAL A 107 -4.06 -15.09 -22.54
N VAL A 108 -2.81 -15.42 -22.23
CA VAL A 108 -2.46 -16.60 -21.45
C VAL A 108 -1.92 -16.12 -20.10
N VAL A 109 -2.54 -16.58 -19.01
CA VAL A 109 -2.08 -16.26 -17.65
C VAL A 109 -1.32 -17.45 -17.09
N GLU A 110 -0.08 -17.21 -16.67
CA GLU A 110 0.77 -18.19 -16.00
C GLU A 110 1.23 -17.63 -14.66
N SER A 111 1.57 -18.50 -13.71
CA SER A 111 2.00 -18.07 -12.37
C SER A 111 3.38 -18.65 -12.08
N TYR A 112 4.31 -17.79 -11.65
CA TYR A 112 5.72 -18.12 -11.48
C TYR A 112 6.19 -17.83 -10.06
N THR A 113 6.92 -18.77 -9.46
CA THR A 113 7.51 -18.57 -8.13
C THR A 113 8.85 -17.83 -8.26
N LEU A 114 8.96 -16.66 -7.65
CA LEU A 114 10.14 -15.79 -7.74
C LEU A 114 11.38 -16.36 -7.04
N GLY A 115 11.20 -17.33 -6.13
CA GLY A 115 12.28 -17.98 -5.38
C GLY A 115 13.11 -19.00 -6.16
N ASP A 116 12.65 -19.44 -7.34
CA ASP A 116 13.36 -20.45 -8.16
C ASP A 116 14.28 -19.82 -9.22
N VAL A 117 14.20 -18.51 -9.44
CA VAL A 117 15.00 -17.78 -10.44
C VAL A 117 16.24 -17.20 -9.76
N THR A 118 17.29 -18.02 -9.63
CA THR A 118 18.57 -17.62 -9.02
C THR A 118 19.58 -17.04 -10.00
N GLN A 119 19.30 -17.16 -11.31
CA GLN A 119 20.09 -16.56 -12.39
C GLN A 119 19.14 -16.06 -13.47
N ILE A 120 19.22 -14.76 -13.75
CA ILE A 120 18.58 -14.13 -14.90
C ILE A 120 19.45 -14.45 -16.10
N ASP A 121 18.94 -15.23 -17.05
CA ASP A 121 19.57 -15.29 -18.36
C ASP A 121 19.27 -13.97 -19.07
N THR A 122 20.29 -13.15 -19.29
CA THR A 122 20.15 -11.88 -20.02
C THR A 122 19.72 -12.06 -21.48
N GLN A 123 19.57 -13.30 -21.95
CA GLN A 123 18.99 -13.66 -23.25
C GLN A 123 17.49 -13.97 -23.20
N ASP A 124 16.89 -14.08 -22.02
CA ASP A 124 15.46 -14.30 -21.85
C ASP A 124 14.77 -12.99 -21.47
N TRP A 125 13.98 -12.46 -22.41
CA TRP A 125 13.22 -11.22 -22.25
C TRP A 125 12.11 -11.32 -21.20
N GLN A 126 11.77 -12.54 -20.79
CA GLN A 126 10.68 -12.85 -19.87
C GLN A 126 10.99 -12.50 -18.42
N TYR A 127 12.26 -12.26 -18.06
CA TYR A 127 12.66 -12.00 -16.68
C TYR A 127 13.66 -10.85 -16.57
N VAL A 128 13.17 -9.62 -16.50
CA VAL A 128 14.03 -8.51 -16.10
C VAL A 128 13.72 -8.09 -14.66
N VAL A 129 14.48 -8.65 -13.71
CA VAL A 129 14.60 -8.04 -12.37
C VAL A 129 15.66 -6.95 -12.48
N LEU A 130 15.20 -5.69 -12.41
CA LEU A 130 16.01 -4.52 -12.74
C LEU A 130 16.97 -4.06 -11.63
N ASP A 131 16.89 -4.68 -10.46
CA ASP A 131 17.91 -4.52 -9.42
C ASP A 131 18.60 -5.86 -9.20
N GLY A 132 19.91 -5.91 -9.45
CA GLY A 132 20.74 -7.11 -9.28
C GLY A 132 20.92 -7.58 -7.84
N GLU A 133 20.23 -6.96 -6.88
CA GLU A 133 19.89 -7.62 -5.62
C GLU A 133 18.61 -8.39 -5.91
N ALA A 134 18.71 -9.72 -6.04
CA ALA A 134 17.54 -10.57 -5.87
C ALA A 134 16.86 -10.04 -4.62
N ALA A 135 15.70 -9.38 -4.80
CA ALA A 135 14.92 -8.94 -3.66
C ALA A 135 14.87 -10.15 -2.73
N ASP A 136 14.88 -9.94 -1.43
CA ASP A 136 14.48 -10.99 -0.51
C ASP A 136 12.96 -11.19 -0.68
N VAL A 137 12.54 -11.54 -1.92
CA VAL A 137 11.25 -12.06 -2.33
C VAL A 137 11.19 -13.38 -1.59
N GLY A 138 10.59 -13.33 -0.39
CA GLY A 138 10.55 -14.45 0.52
C GLY A 138 10.18 -15.73 -0.21
N GLN A 139 10.78 -16.84 0.23
CA GLN A 139 10.51 -18.18 -0.29
C GLN A 139 8.99 -18.40 -0.47
N GLY A 140 8.54 -18.60 -1.72
CA GLY A 140 7.13 -18.91 -2.03
C GLY A 140 6.29 -17.76 -2.61
N GLN A 141 6.87 -16.60 -2.93
CA GLN A 141 6.13 -15.54 -3.64
C GLN A 141 5.91 -15.89 -5.11
N THR A 142 4.68 -15.67 -5.60
CA THR A 142 4.28 -15.91 -6.98
C THR A 142 3.94 -14.59 -7.68
N VAL A 143 4.35 -14.45 -8.93
CA VAL A 143 3.90 -13.39 -9.84
C VAL A 143 3.08 -14.02 -10.95
N ASP A 144 1.95 -13.41 -11.30
CA ASP A 144 1.21 -13.81 -12.48
C ASP A 144 1.75 -13.05 -13.69
N THR A 145 1.94 -13.77 -14.78
CA THR A 145 2.37 -13.24 -16.06
C THR A 145 1.21 -13.34 -17.04
N ILE A 146 0.97 -12.26 -17.78
CA ILE A 146 -0.06 -12.19 -18.80
C ILE A 146 0.65 -12.08 -20.14
N LEU A 147 0.58 -13.17 -20.89
CA LEU A 147 1.20 -13.31 -22.20
C LEU A 147 0.21 -12.98 -23.31
N PHE A 148 0.61 -12.14 -24.25
CA PHE A 148 -0.16 -11.79 -25.44
C PHE A 148 0.76 -11.47 -26.62
N ALA A 149 0.23 -11.58 -27.83
CA ALA A 149 0.97 -11.29 -29.05
C ALA A 149 0.65 -9.88 -29.55
N LEU A 150 1.67 -9.20 -30.09
CA LEU A 150 1.52 -7.95 -30.81
C LEU A 150 2.02 -8.10 -32.25
N GLU A 151 1.34 -7.39 -33.14
CA GLU A 151 1.68 -7.30 -34.56
C GLU A 151 1.62 -5.84 -34.98
N PHE A 152 2.70 -5.34 -35.56
CA PHE A 152 2.81 -3.99 -36.07
C PHE A 152 3.26 -4.00 -37.53
N GLU A 153 2.50 -3.33 -38.38
CA GLU A 153 2.97 -2.94 -39.71
C GLU A 153 4.13 -1.92 -39.60
N PRO A 154 4.94 -1.75 -40.66
CA PRO A 154 6.01 -0.75 -40.67
C PRO A 154 5.50 0.64 -40.30
N HIS A 155 6.14 1.31 -39.33
CA HIS A 155 5.77 2.64 -38.84
C HIS A 155 4.34 2.75 -38.28
N GLN A 156 3.70 1.62 -37.95
CA GLN A 156 2.39 1.62 -37.31
C GLN A 156 2.51 2.00 -35.84
N GLN A 157 1.57 2.83 -35.39
CA GLN A 157 1.43 3.25 -34.00
C GLN A 157 0.01 2.95 -33.52
N TYR A 158 -0.11 2.36 -32.34
CA TYR A 158 -1.39 2.14 -31.67
C TYR A 158 -1.22 2.01 -30.15
N ASP A 159 -2.34 2.01 -29.44
CA ASP A 159 -2.38 1.82 -27.99
C ASP A 159 -2.53 0.34 -27.62
N VAL A 160 -1.73 -0.08 -26.65
CA VAL A 160 -1.87 -1.34 -25.92
C VAL A 160 -2.35 -1.02 -24.51
N VAL A 161 -3.54 -1.48 -24.16
CA VAL A 161 -4.19 -1.20 -22.88
C VAL A 161 -4.29 -2.47 -22.06
N VAL A 162 -3.69 -2.48 -20.87
CA VAL A 162 -3.78 -3.59 -19.92
C VAL A 162 -4.60 -3.13 -18.72
N SER A 163 -5.72 -3.82 -18.46
CA SER A 163 -6.64 -3.52 -17.37
C SER A 163 -6.74 -4.70 -16.42
N TYR A 164 -6.65 -4.47 -15.11
CA TYR A 164 -6.72 -5.52 -14.09
C TYR A 164 -7.11 -4.95 -12.71
N ILE A 165 -7.50 -5.83 -11.79
CA ILE A 165 -7.74 -5.44 -10.39
C ILE A 165 -6.57 -5.93 -9.53
N TYR A 166 -5.92 -4.97 -8.89
CA TYR A 166 -4.82 -5.16 -7.95
C TYR A 166 -5.33 -5.16 -6.52
N ARG A 167 -4.88 -6.11 -5.70
CA ARG A 167 -5.17 -6.09 -4.26
C ARG A 167 -4.09 -5.30 -3.51
N LEU A 168 -4.49 -4.24 -2.82
CA LEU A 168 -3.56 -3.39 -2.07
C LEU A 168 -2.86 -4.19 -0.96
N GLY A 169 -1.58 -3.90 -0.76
CA GLY A 169 -0.81 -4.37 0.38
C GLY A 169 -1.20 -3.65 1.67
N GLY A 170 -0.53 -3.99 2.78
CA GLY A 170 -0.81 -3.42 4.09
C GLY A 170 -2.02 -4.06 4.78
N TYR A 171 -2.92 -3.24 5.30
CA TYR A 171 -4.09 -3.67 6.07
C TYR A 171 -5.38 -2.89 5.68
N PRO A 172 -5.71 -2.77 4.38
CA PRO A 172 -6.80 -1.91 3.93
C PRO A 172 -8.19 -2.46 4.32
N ASP A 173 -8.28 -3.76 4.60
CA ASP A 173 -9.51 -4.45 5.04
C ASP A 173 -9.82 -4.26 6.54
N TYR A 174 -8.97 -3.58 7.31
CA TYR A 174 -9.21 -3.42 8.75
C TYR A 174 -10.42 -2.53 9.03
N ASP A 175 -11.35 -3.00 9.86
CA ASP A 175 -12.61 -2.29 10.11
C ASP A 175 -12.48 -1.05 11.02
N TYR A 176 -11.31 -0.77 11.60
CA TYR A 176 -11.17 0.28 12.63
C TYR A 176 -9.81 0.96 12.60
N ASN A 177 -9.82 2.31 12.64
CA ASN A 177 -8.76 3.31 12.92
C ASN A 177 -7.28 3.04 12.58
N VAL A 178 -7.02 2.05 11.74
CA VAL A 178 -5.72 1.64 11.24
C VAL A 178 -5.92 1.03 9.85
N LYS A 179 -6.59 1.69 8.91
CA LYS A 179 -6.60 1.22 7.51
C LYS A 179 -5.38 1.79 6.80
N ARG A 180 -4.66 0.97 6.03
CA ARG A 180 -3.55 1.43 5.17
C ARG A 180 -3.48 0.53 3.96
N GLY A 181 -3.43 1.11 2.78
CA GLY A 181 -3.21 0.43 1.53
C GLY A 181 -1.86 0.82 0.95
N THR A 182 -1.11 -0.14 0.44
CA THR A 182 0.13 0.10 -0.30
C THR A 182 0.02 -0.44 -1.72
N LEU A 183 0.61 0.29 -2.67
CA LEU A 183 0.70 -0.09 -4.08
C LEU A 183 2.12 0.15 -4.56
N GLU A 184 2.68 -0.86 -5.23
CA GLU A 184 3.97 -0.78 -5.92
C GLU A 184 3.80 -1.15 -7.41
N TYR A 185 4.46 -0.38 -8.27
CA TYR A 185 4.39 -0.54 -9.73
C TYR A 185 5.78 -0.35 -10.34
N TYR A 186 6.25 -1.31 -11.14
CA TYR A 186 7.56 -1.24 -11.78
C TYR A 186 7.53 -0.27 -12.95
N LEU A 187 8.16 0.89 -12.80
CA LEU A 187 8.33 1.84 -13.90
C LEU A 187 9.56 1.50 -14.74
N ARG A 188 10.58 0.89 -14.14
CA ARG A 188 11.88 0.68 -14.78
C ARG A 188 11.88 -0.22 -16.03
N PRO A 189 10.98 -1.20 -16.24
CA PRO A 189 10.96 -1.95 -17.50
C PRO A 189 10.74 -1.05 -18.71
N ALA A 190 10.14 0.14 -18.52
CA ALA A 190 10.09 1.20 -19.52
C ALA A 190 11.47 1.78 -19.93
N ALA A 191 12.54 1.52 -19.17
CA ALA A 191 13.91 1.88 -19.54
C ALA A 191 14.56 0.92 -20.55
N LEU A 192 13.98 -0.27 -20.76
CA LEU A 192 14.51 -1.27 -21.70
C LEU A 192 14.18 -0.95 -23.15
N TRP A 193 13.32 0.04 -23.37
CA TRP A 193 12.81 0.41 -24.68
C TRP A 193 13.76 1.33 -25.40
N LYS A 194 13.72 1.25 -26.73
CA LYS A 194 14.51 2.12 -27.61
C LYS A 194 14.32 3.60 -27.27
N ASP A 195 13.08 4.00 -27.05
CA ASP A 195 12.69 5.36 -26.68
C ASP A 195 11.54 5.31 -25.66
N PHE A 196 11.61 6.16 -24.63
CA PHE A 196 10.54 6.46 -23.69
C PHE A 196 10.44 7.97 -23.52
N SER A 197 9.24 8.53 -23.73
CA SER A 197 9.06 9.99 -23.62
C SER A 197 8.22 10.35 -22.40
N ASN A 198 6.94 9.98 -22.37
CA ASN A 198 6.02 10.58 -21.40
C ASN A 198 5.42 9.55 -20.44
N LEU A 199 5.43 9.85 -19.15
CA LEU A 199 4.71 9.13 -18.10
C LEU A 199 3.63 10.03 -17.51
N THR A 200 2.39 9.59 -17.55
CA THR A 200 1.28 10.21 -16.80
C THR A 200 0.70 9.18 -15.84
N ILE A 201 0.57 9.52 -14.57
CA ILE A 201 -0.07 8.68 -13.57
C ILE A 201 -1.25 9.45 -12.99
N ASN A 202 -2.45 8.91 -13.15
CA ASN A 202 -3.67 9.44 -12.55
C ASN A 202 -4.07 8.54 -11.38
N LEU A 203 -4.20 9.13 -10.20
CA LEU A 203 -4.61 8.42 -8.99
C LEU A 203 -5.95 8.95 -8.51
N HIS A 204 -6.95 8.07 -8.47
CA HIS A 204 -8.29 8.33 -7.97
C HIS A 204 -8.52 7.53 -6.68
N LEU A 205 -8.85 8.24 -5.60
CA LEU A 205 -9.13 7.64 -4.29
C LEU A 205 -10.62 7.66 -4.00
N ASP A 206 -11.14 6.57 -3.43
CA ASP A 206 -12.55 6.45 -3.05
C ASP A 206 -12.84 7.02 -1.65
N GLU A 207 -14.02 6.74 -1.11
CA GLU A 207 -14.41 7.25 0.22
C GLU A 207 -13.79 6.43 1.34
N ASP A 208 -13.46 5.16 1.10
CA ASP A 208 -12.92 4.26 2.11
C ASP A 208 -11.43 4.51 2.36
N MET A 209 -10.67 4.88 1.32
CA MET A 209 -9.23 5.20 1.38
C MET A 209 -8.93 6.57 0.75
N PRO A 210 -9.49 7.69 1.27
CA PRO A 210 -9.54 8.97 0.57
C PRO A 210 -8.24 9.79 0.63
N VAL A 211 -7.22 9.36 1.36
CA VAL A 211 -6.00 10.14 1.60
C VAL A 211 -4.79 9.49 0.94
N LEU A 212 -4.11 10.24 0.08
CA LEU A 212 -2.74 9.95 -0.32
C LEU A 212 -1.83 10.34 0.85
N GLN A 213 -1.29 9.34 1.54
CA GLN A 213 -0.51 9.52 2.77
C GLN A 213 0.98 9.71 2.47
N ASP A 214 1.53 8.91 1.55
CA ASP A 214 2.92 9.00 1.08
C ASP A 214 3.03 8.56 -0.38
N SER A 215 4.00 9.11 -1.10
CA SER A 215 4.44 8.61 -2.40
C SER A 215 5.89 9.04 -2.65
N ASN A 216 6.65 8.19 -3.34
CA ASN A 216 7.99 8.57 -3.78
C ASN A 216 7.99 9.51 -5.00
N LEU A 217 6.85 9.70 -5.67
CA LEU A 217 6.67 10.69 -6.73
C LEU A 217 5.86 11.88 -6.24
N GLU A 218 6.18 13.07 -6.75
CA GLU A 218 5.50 14.31 -6.37
C GLU A 218 4.18 14.49 -7.13
N PHE A 219 3.09 13.97 -6.58
CA PHE A 219 1.75 14.13 -7.16
C PHE A 219 1.15 15.53 -6.93
N GLU A 220 0.60 16.13 -7.99
CA GLU A 220 -0.24 17.31 -7.91
C GLU A 220 -1.71 16.93 -7.66
N LYS A 221 -2.37 17.60 -6.71
CA LYS A 221 -3.80 17.40 -6.46
C LYS A 221 -4.65 18.23 -7.43
N VAL A 222 -5.19 17.57 -8.46
CA VAL A 222 -5.99 18.22 -9.52
C VAL A 222 -7.49 18.31 -9.19
N ALA A 223 -8.01 17.42 -8.33
CA ALA A 223 -9.41 17.44 -7.90
C ALA A 223 -9.58 16.83 -6.49
N PRO A 224 -10.79 16.87 -5.89
CA PRO A 224 -11.06 16.14 -4.67
C PRO A 224 -10.76 14.64 -4.85
N ARG A 225 -9.80 14.13 -4.07
CA ARG A 225 -9.33 12.72 -4.12
C ARG A 225 -8.79 12.29 -5.49
N THR A 226 -8.34 13.25 -6.28
CA THR A 226 -7.69 12.98 -7.57
C THR A 226 -6.36 13.67 -7.62
N TYR A 227 -5.35 12.90 -7.96
CA TYR A 227 -3.95 13.29 -7.97
C TYR A 227 -3.36 12.90 -9.32
N GLN A 228 -2.44 13.72 -9.82
CA GLN A 228 -1.78 13.49 -11.09
C GLN A 228 -0.28 13.70 -10.96
N TYR A 229 0.48 12.80 -11.57
CA TYR A 229 1.90 12.95 -11.81
C TYR A 229 2.14 12.94 -13.32
N VAL A 230 2.94 13.88 -13.81
CA VAL A 230 3.34 13.98 -15.22
C VAL A 230 4.85 14.15 -15.28
N SER A 231 5.49 13.38 -16.15
CA SER A 231 6.93 13.46 -16.38
C SER A 231 7.26 13.21 -17.85
N ASP A 232 8.20 14.01 -18.38
CA ASP A 232 8.76 13.87 -19.73
C ASP A 232 9.97 12.92 -19.75
N THR A 233 10.25 12.25 -18.62
CA THR A 233 11.30 11.25 -18.47
C THR A 233 10.87 10.14 -17.53
N LEU A 234 11.43 8.94 -17.69
CA LEU A 234 11.17 7.85 -16.76
C LEU A 234 11.80 8.12 -15.38
N PRO A 235 11.06 7.96 -14.27
CA PRO A 235 11.63 8.07 -12.93
C PRO A 235 12.73 7.04 -12.66
N GLU A 236 13.71 7.39 -11.81
CA GLU A 236 14.81 6.49 -11.43
C GLU A 236 14.35 5.33 -10.52
N GLU A 237 13.25 5.53 -9.80
CA GLU A 237 12.68 4.56 -8.85
C GLU A 237 11.32 4.05 -9.35
N ASN A 238 10.94 2.86 -8.90
CA ASN A 238 9.60 2.32 -9.13
C ASN A 238 8.56 3.10 -8.34
N LEU A 239 7.31 3.15 -8.83
CA LEU A 239 6.24 3.86 -8.14
C LEU A 239 5.89 3.14 -6.83
N ARG A 240 5.85 3.90 -5.74
CA ARG A 240 5.30 3.49 -4.45
C ARG A 240 4.26 4.50 -3.99
N ILE A 241 3.10 4.00 -3.62
CA ILE A 241 1.98 4.79 -3.10
C ILE A 241 1.50 4.18 -1.78
N GLU A 242 1.32 5.04 -0.77
CA GLU A 242 0.60 4.71 0.45
C GLU A 242 -0.69 5.52 0.53
N VAL A 243 -1.82 4.81 0.65
CA VAL A 243 -3.13 5.40 0.88
C VAL A 243 -3.62 5.07 2.28
N ASP A 244 -4.34 6.00 2.89
CA ASP A 244 -4.85 5.90 4.26
C ASP A 244 -6.30 6.40 4.33
N GLN A 245 -6.95 6.08 5.44
CA GLN A 245 -8.22 6.67 5.81
C GLN A 245 -8.02 8.16 6.17
N SER A 246 -9.10 8.94 6.12
CA SER A 246 -9.06 10.32 6.61
C SER A 246 -8.99 10.36 8.14
N TRP A 247 -8.40 11.42 8.69
CA TRP A 247 -8.37 11.66 10.14
C TRP A 247 -9.77 11.66 10.79
N TRP A 248 -10.82 12.03 10.04
CA TRP A 248 -12.20 11.93 10.52
C TRP A 248 -12.66 10.47 10.67
N GLN A 249 -12.29 9.61 9.72
CA GLN A 249 -12.54 8.18 9.78
C GLN A 249 -11.73 7.52 10.91
N GLU A 250 -10.48 7.94 11.13
CA GLU A 250 -9.68 7.47 12.28
C GLU A 250 -10.38 7.79 13.61
N LEU A 251 -10.88 9.03 13.75
CA LEU A 251 -11.58 9.48 14.96
C LEU A 251 -12.87 8.69 15.20
N LEU A 252 -13.67 8.46 14.15
CA LEU A 252 -14.89 7.65 14.27
C LEU A 252 -14.58 6.19 14.55
N GLY A 253 -13.57 5.63 13.88
CA GLY A 253 -13.07 4.28 14.07
C GLY A 253 -12.56 4.02 15.49
N PHE A 254 -11.97 5.03 16.15
CA PHE A 254 -11.59 4.94 17.56
C PHE A 254 -12.79 4.60 18.45
N PHE A 255 -13.96 5.22 18.21
CA PHE A 255 -15.17 4.93 18.98
C PHE A 255 -15.81 3.58 18.66
N GLN A 256 -15.54 3.04 17.47
CA GLN A 256 -16.01 1.72 17.02
C GLN A 256 -15.06 0.59 17.44
N ASN A 257 -13.86 0.91 17.93
CA ASN A 257 -12.86 -0.07 18.31
C ASN A 257 -13.40 -1.02 19.41
N PRO A 258 -13.40 -2.35 19.20
CA PRO A 258 -13.95 -3.32 20.16
C PRO A 258 -13.19 -3.33 21.50
N TYR A 259 -11.94 -2.87 21.51
CA TYR A 259 -11.12 -2.75 22.72
C TYR A 259 -11.37 -1.43 23.48
N LEU A 260 -12.13 -0.48 22.93
CA LEU A 260 -12.47 0.77 23.62
C LEU A 260 -13.12 0.49 24.98
N ALA A 261 -14.04 -0.48 25.06
CA ALA A 261 -14.69 -0.87 26.31
C ALA A 261 -13.67 -1.37 27.36
N VAL A 262 -12.66 -2.11 26.90
CA VAL A 262 -11.56 -2.60 27.75
C VAL A 262 -10.70 -1.44 28.24
N TYR A 263 -10.31 -0.51 27.36
CA TYR A 263 -9.55 0.68 27.75
C TYR A 263 -10.32 1.56 28.73
N VAL A 264 -11.61 1.79 28.50
CA VAL A 264 -12.49 2.53 29.40
C VAL A 264 -12.52 1.86 30.77
N MET A 265 -12.71 0.54 30.83
CA MET A 265 -12.73 -0.23 32.08
C MET A 265 -11.44 -0.10 32.88
N TYR A 266 -10.27 -0.12 32.24
CA TYR A 266 -8.97 -0.04 32.92
C TYR A 266 -8.55 1.38 33.28
N PHE A 267 -8.73 2.35 32.38
CA PHE A 267 -8.20 3.70 32.57
C PHE A 267 -9.15 4.64 33.30
N VAL A 268 -10.47 4.50 33.16
CA VAL A 268 -11.42 5.40 33.84
C VAL A 268 -11.30 5.35 35.36
N PRO A 269 -11.19 4.18 36.03
CA PRO A 269 -11.01 4.15 37.49
C PRO A 269 -9.73 4.86 37.94
N VAL A 270 -8.64 4.71 37.18
CA VAL A 270 -7.36 5.39 37.47
C VAL A 270 -7.53 6.90 37.34
N ILE A 271 -8.14 7.36 36.25
CA ILE A 271 -8.40 8.79 36.02
C ILE A 271 -9.29 9.37 37.13
N VAL A 272 -10.35 8.67 37.53
CA VAL A 272 -11.25 9.10 38.62
C VAL A 272 -10.50 9.25 39.94
N VAL A 273 -9.60 8.31 40.27
CA VAL A 273 -8.76 8.39 41.47
C VAL A 273 -7.80 9.58 41.39
N VAL A 274 -7.14 9.79 40.24
CA VAL A 274 -6.23 10.92 40.03
C VAL A 274 -6.98 12.25 40.19
N VAL A 275 -8.15 12.40 39.55
CA VAL A 275 -8.98 13.60 39.64
C VAL A 275 -9.47 13.84 41.07
N ALA A 276 -9.89 12.80 41.79
CA ALA A 276 -10.30 12.91 43.18
C ALA A 276 -9.14 13.34 44.10
N CYS A 277 -7.94 12.80 43.89
CA CYS A 277 -6.75 13.19 44.63
C CYS A 277 -6.35 14.66 44.35
N VAL A 278 -6.29 15.06 43.08
CA VAL A 278 -5.96 16.44 42.69
C VAL A 278 -7.03 17.41 43.21
N GLY A 279 -8.31 17.09 43.03
CA GLY A 279 -9.42 17.88 43.56
C GLY A 279 -9.38 17.99 45.09
N GLY A 280 -9.06 16.90 45.78
CA GLY A 280 -8.88 16.86 47.23
C GLY A 280 -7.73 17.76 47.71
N VAL A 281 -6.58 17.73 47.03
CA VAL A 281 -5.43 18.60 47.31
C VAL A 281 -5.80 20.07 47.08
N ILE A 282 -6.40 20.41 45.93
CA ILE A 282 -6.85 21.78 45.63
C ILE A 282 -7.84 22.26 46.69
N TRP A 283 -8.80 21.43 47.09
CA TRP A 283 -9.76 21.76 48.12
C TRP A 283 -9.09 21.99 49.48
N MET A 284 -8.12 21.15 49.85
CA MET A 284 -7.40 21.25 51.11
C MET A 284 -6.54 22.53 51.16
N VAL A 285 -5.82 22.87 50.09
CA VAL A 285 -5.07 24.12 49.95
C VAL A 285 -6.00 25.33 50.06
N ARG A 286 -7.13 25.32 49.34
CA ARG A 286 -8.14 26.39 49.42
C ARG A 286 -8.75 26.52 50.81
N ARG A 287 -8.87 25.42 51.56
CA ARG A 287 -9.37 25.42 52.95
C ARG A 287 -8.33 26.00 53.92
N MET A 288 -7.06 25.65 53.76
CA MET A 288 -5.97 26.20 54.57
C MET A 288 -5.77 27.70 54.32
N ALA A 289 -5.77 28.13 53.06
CA ALA A 289 -5.70 29.55 52.71
C ALA A 289 -6.86 30.39 53.28
N ARG A 290 -8.08 29.81 53.33
CA ARG A 290 -9.24 30.46 53.97
C ARG A 290 -9.16 30.52 55.50
N ARG A 291 -8.50 29.55 56.16
CA ARG A 291 -8.27 29.60 57.62
C ARG A 291 -7.21 30.62 58.00
N ASN A 292 -6.13 30.75 57.22
CA ASN A 292 -5.07 31.73 57.47
C ASN A 292 -5.50 33.19 57.22
N LYS A 293 -6.55 33.44 56.41
CA LYS A 293 -7.13 34.78 56.25
C LYS A 293 -8.10 35.19 57.38
N ARG A 294 -8.44 34.27 58.30
CA ARG A 294 -9.37 34.51 59.42
C ARG A 294 -8.68 34.57 60.80
N LEU A 295 -7.36 34.48 60.81
CA LEU A 295 -6.49 34.77 61.95
C LEU A 295 -5.79 36.10 61.69
#